data_AF-A0A4Y2P6T6-F1
#
_entry.id   AF-A0A4Y2P6T6-F1
#
_cell.length_a   1.000
_cell.length_b   1.000
_cell.length_c   1.000
_cell.angle_alpha   90.00
_cell.angle_beta   90.00
_cell.angle_gamma   90.00
#
_symmetry.space_group_name_H-M   'P 1'
#
loop_
_entity.id
_entity.type
_entity.pdbx_description
1 polymer ?
#
loop_
_entity_poly.entity_id
_entity_poly.type
_entity_poly.pdbx_seq_one_letter_code
_entity_poly.pdbx_strand_id
1 'polypeptide(L)'
;MVLKFGTMAQQDAIRNSYRYRLALLKIAKTYTTVSTEALQILTGCEPLDLLADRVHLQFQMFNKGLKVTIGSKDYSSSDFDNVNIFEFPPWDCLPFYCRACDIPLKDTKNIFTDGSKLDARVGSGVVCLDQRDNILWQCEIRLSDEASVFLAEAYAIFIALQKTREDETIGIYTDSQSVFQALESPRSYSKIIVDIKKLLRHINM
;
A
#
# COMPACT_ATOMS: atom_id res chain seq x y z
N MET A 1 16.88 -8.78 -55.11
CA MET A 1 16.22 -8.23 -53.91
C MET A 1 16.67 -9.05 -52.72
N VAL A 2 17.64 -8.55 -51.94
CA VAL A 2 18.18 -9.27 -50.77
C VAL A 2 17.30 -8.92 -49.57
N LEU A 3 16.46 -9.86 -49.15
CA LEU A 3 15.74 -9.78 -47.88
C LEU A 3 16.78 -9.98 -46.77
N LYS A 4 17.19 -8.90 -46.10
CA LYS A 4 17.94 -9.01 -44.85
C LYS A 4 16.99 -9.58 -43.80
N PHE A 5 17.13 -10.86 -43.48
CA PHE A 5 16.48 -11.45 -42.32
C PHE A 5 17.08 -10.81 -41.06
N GLY A 6 16.26 -10.08 -40.31
CA GLY A 6 16.64 -9.58 -38.99
C GLY A 6 17.07 -10.73 -38.08
N THR A 7 17.82 -10.42 -37.03
CA THR A 7 18.34 -11.43 -36.09
C THR A 7 17.18 -12.23 -35.46
N MET A 8 17.43 -13.47 -35.00
CA MET A 8 16.40 -14.30 -34.37
C MET A 8 15.67 -13.57 -33.23
N ALA A 9 16.41 -12.77 -32.44
CA ALA A 9 15.83 -11.94 -31.37
C ALA A 9 14.85 -10.87 -31.90
N GLN A 10 15.14 -10.26 -33.05
CA GLN A 10 14.22 -9.28 -33.67
C GLN A 10 12.93 -9.95 -34.15
N GLN A 11 13.03 -11.17 -34.70
CA GLN A 11 11.86 -11.93 -35.15
C GLN A 11 10.97 -12.35 -33.98
N ASP A 12 11.57 -12.80 -32.87
CA ASP A 12 10.84 -13.15 -31.66
C ASP A 12 10.16 -11.95 -30.99
N ALA A 13 10.83 -10.79 -30.96
CA ALA A 13 10.25 -9.55 -30.44
C ALA A 13 9.00 -9.12 -31.24
N ILE A 14 9.08 -9.16 -32.58
CA ILE A 14 7.94 -8.86 -33.46
C ILE A 14 6.79 -9.84 -33.20
N ARG A 15 7.10 -11.13 -33.07
CA ARG A 15 6.10 -12.18 -32.80
C ARG A 15 5.39 -11.97 -31.46
N ASN A 16 6.12 -11.62 -30.42
CA ASN A 16 5.57 -11.37 -29.09
C ASN A 16 4.72 -10.10 -29.06
N SER A 17 5.18 -9.03 -29.70
CA SER A 17 4.41 -7.80 -29.87
C SER A 17 3.08 -8.04 -30.60
N TYR A 18 3.11 -8.83 -31.68
CA TYR A 18 1.90 -9.20 -32.42
C TYR A 18 0.91 -10.02 -31.56
N ARG A 19 1.40 -11.01 -30.80
CA ARG A 19 0.57 -11.82 -29.90
C ARG A 19 -0.09 -10.97 -28.80
N TYR A 20 0.67 -10.06 -28.21
CA TYR A 20 0.18 -9.14 -27.19
C TYR A 20 -0.95 -8.25 -27.74
N ARG A 21 -0.76 -7.65 -28.92
CA ARG A 21 -1.79 -6.86 -29.60
C ARG A 21 -3.08 -7.64 -29.84
N LEU A 22 -2.97 -8.90 -30.30
CA LEU A 22 -4.15 -9.75 -30.52
C LEU A 22 -4.92 -10.03 -29.22
N ALA A 23 -4.22 -10.19 -28.10
CA ALA A 23 -4.88 -10.35 -26.80
C ALA A 23 -5.64 -9.07 -26.42
N LEU A 24 -5.04 -7.89 -26.59
CA LEU A 24 -5.69 -6.62 -26.28
C LEU A 24 -6.95 -6.36 -27.12
N LEU A 25 -6.91 -6.67 -28.42
CA LEU A 25 -8.09 -6.56 -29.30
C LEU A 25 -9.26 -7.40 -28.78
N LYS A 26 -9.00 -8.59 -28.26
CA LYS A 26 -10.03 -9.47 -27.69
C LYS A 26 -10.60 -8.93 -26.38
N ILE A 27 -9.75 -8.35 -25.53
CA ILE A 27 -10.17 -7.73 -24.26
C ILE A 27 -11.04 -6.51 -24.54
N ALA A 28 -10.58 -5.61 -25.41
CA ALA A 28 -11.26 -4.36 -25.73
C ALA A 28 -12.50 -4.55 -26.63
N LYS A 29 -12.60 -5.68 -27.35
CA LYS A 29 -13.65 -5.95 -28.36
C LYS A 29 -13.74 -4.85 -29.42
N THR A 30 -12.59 -4.36 -29.88
CA THR A 30 -12.49 -3.25 -30.84
C THR A 30 -12.11 -3.73 -32.25
N TYR A 31 -12.22 -2.82 -33.23
CA TYR A 31 -11.75 -3.06 -34.59
C TYR A 31 -10.24 -3.28 -34.65
N THR A 32 -9.80 -4.09 -35.61
CA THR A 32 -8.38 -4.41 -35.83
C THR A 32 -7.52 -3.22 -36.26
N THR A 33 -8.13 -2.09 -36.61
CA THR A 33 -7.48 -0.84 -37.03
C THR A 33 -7.02 0.03 -35.86
N VAL A 34 -7.48 -0.23 -34.63
CA VAL A 34 -7.11 0.56 -33.45
C VAL A 34 -5.62 0.39 -33.13
N SER A 35 -4.87 1.46 -32.85
CA SER A 35 -3.44 1.38 -32.53
C SER A 35 -3.19 0.60 -31.24
N THR A 36 -2.00 0.01 -31.07
CA THR A 36 -1.68 -0.76 -29.86
C THR A 36 -1.66 0.12 -28.61
N GLU A 37 -1.21 1.37 -28.73
CA GLU A 37 -1.25 2.36 -27.65
C GLU A 37 -2.68 2.67 -27.20
N ALA A 38 -3.60 2.89 -28.15
CA ALA A 38 -5.00 3.11 -27.81
C ALA A 38 -5.61 1.86 -27.15
N LEU A 39 -5.24 0.66 -27.58
CA LEU A 39 -5.67 -0.57 -26.92
C LEU A 39 -5.15 -0.65 -25.48
N GLN A 40 -3.88 -0.36 -25.24
CA GLN A 40 -3.27 -0.35 -23.90
C GLN A 40 -4.02 0.59 -22.96
N ILE A 41 -4.34 1.79 -23.42
CA ILE A 41 -5.12 2.78 -22.66
C ILE A 41 -6.53 2.25 -22.38
N LEU A 42 -7.24 1.76 -23.40
CA LEU A 42 -8.61 1.27 -23.28
C LEU A 42 -8.73 0.05 -22.37
N THR A 43 -7.75 -0.85 -22.38
CA THR A 43 -7.74 -2.05 -21.53
C THR A 43 -7.06 -1.85 -20.19
N GLY A 44 -6.40 -0.71 -19.97
CA GLY A 44 -5.52 -0.49 -18.81
C GLY A 44 -4.34 -1.47 -18.75
N CYS A 45 -3.88 -1.98 -19.91
CA CYS A 45 -2.76 -2.92 -19.97
C CYS A 45 -1.45 -2.19 -20.25
N GLU A 46 -0.44 -2.45 -19.45
CA GLU A 46 0.90 -1.86 -19.59
C GLU A 46 1.63 -2.41 -20.84
N PRO A 47 2.42 -1.57 -21.54
CA PRO A 47 3.30 -2.01 -22.62
C PRO A 47 4.18 -3.21 -22.24
N LEU A 48 4.38 -4.12 -23.20
CA LEU A 48 5.03 -5.41 -22.96
C LEU A 48 6.50 -5.27 -22.54
N ASP A 49 7.19 -4.30 -23.13
CA ASP A 49 8.56 -3.92 -22.79
C ASP A 49 8.67 -3.41 -21.35
N LEU A 50 7.80 -2.48 -20.95
CA LEU A 50 7.75 -1.99 -19.57
C LEU A 50 7.41 -3.10 -18.56
N LEU A 51 6.47 -3.99 -18.93
CA LEU A 51 6.12 -5.16 -18.13
C LEU A 51 7.32 -6.10 -17.96
N ALA A 52 8.07 -6.36 -19.04
CA ALA A 52 9.25 -7.21 -19.01
C ALA A 52 10.33 -6.62 -18.10
N ASP A 53 10.59 -5.31 -18.23
CA ASP A 53 11.52 -4.59 -17.36
C ASP A 53 11.08 -4.66 -15.90
N ARG A 54 9.81 -4.37 -15.60
CA ARG A 54 9.26 -4.45 -14.24
C ARG A 54 9.46 -5.83 -13.62
N VAL A 55 9.11 -6.89 -14.35
CA VAL A 55 9.25 -8.28 -13.87
C VAL A 55 10.72 -8.65 -13.68
N HIS A 56 11.59 -8.19 -14.58
CA HIS A 56 13.03 -8.41 -14.47
C HIS A 56 13.60 -7.77 -13.20
N LEU A 57 13.26 -6.51 -12.94
CA LEU A 57 13.69 -5.77 -11.75
C LEU A 57 13.15 -6.40 -10.47
N GLN A 58 11.87 -6.78 -10.45
CA GLN A 58 11.28 -7.49 -9.31
C GLN A 58 12.00 -8.81 -9.02
N PHE A 59 12.35 -9.59 -10.04
CA PHE A 59 13.09 -10.84 -9.88
C PHE A 59 14.51 -10.60 -9.34
N GLN A 60 15.23 -9.61 -9.85
CA GLN A 60 16.54 -9.25 -9.31
C GLN A 60 16.46 -8.88 -7.82
N MET A 61 15.43 -8.12 -7.45
CA MET A 61 15.29 -7.62 -6.09
C MET A 61 14.81 -8.69 -5.10
N PHE A 62 13.68 -9.36 -5.38
CA PHE A 62 13.04 -10.27 -4.44
C PHE A 62 13.60 -11.70 -4.48
N ASN A 63 14.06 -12.18 -5.64
CA ASN A 63 14.59 -13.54 -5.77
C ASN A 63 16.11 -13.60 -5.64
N LYS A 64 16.84 -12.58 -6.11
CA LYS A 64 18.31 -12.53 -6.00
C LYS A 64 18.82 -11.63 -4.88
N GLY A 65 17.96 -10.84 -4.23
CA GLY A 65 18.37 -9.93 -3.15
C GLY A 65 19.27 -8.79 -3.61
N LEU A 66 19.27 -8.47 -4.91
CA LEU A 66 20.10 -7.40 -5.47
C LEU A 66 19.43 -6.05 -5.28
N LYS A 67 20.25 -5.01 -5.10
CA LYS A 67 19.76 -3.63 -5.21
C LYS A 67 19.55 -3.29 -6.67
N VAL A 68 18.48 -2.55 -6.95
CA VAL A 68 18.07 -2.17 -8.28
C VAL A 68 17.92 -0.66 -8.35
N THR A 69 18.54 -0.04 -9.35
CA THR A 69 18.43 1.40 -9.58
C THR A 69 17.24 1.70 -10.50
N ILE A 70 16.32 2.54 -10.05
CA ILE A 70 15.20 3.04 -10.85
C ILE A 70 15.32 4.56 -10.91
N GLY A 71 15.57 5.08 -12.11
CA GLY A 71 15.89 6.50 -12.31
C GLY A 71 17.20 6.88 -11.62
N SER A 72 17.13 7.71 -10.58
CA SER A 72 18.28 8.16 -9.79
C SER A 72 18.31 7.60 -8.36
N LYS A 73 17.45 6.62 -8.04
CA LYS A 73 17.34 6.04 -6.70
C LYS A 73 17.57 4.54 -6.74
N ASP A 74 18.23 4.04 -5.70
CA ASP A 74 18.43 2.62 -5.49
C ASP A 74 17.36 2.08 -4.56
N TYR A 75 16.82 0.92 -4.94
CA TYR A 75 15.81 0.20 -4.20
C TYR A 75 16.32 -1.19 -3.83
N SER A 76 15.85 -1.68 -2.71
CA SER A 76 16.13 -3.00 -2.17
C SER A 76 14.83 -3.68 -1.74
N SER A 77 14.86 -4.99 -1.55
CA SER A 77 13.67 -5.72 -1.13
C SER A 77 13.09 -5.24 0.21
N SER A 78 13.90 -4.62 1.08
CA SER A 78 13.44 -4.10 2.38
C SER A 78 12.67 -2.79 2.28
N ASP A 79 12.76 -2.08 1.14
CA ASP A 79 12.05 -0.83 0.92
C ASP A 79 10.57 -1.06 0.56
N PHE A 80 10.16 -2.32 0.41
CA PHE A 80 8.79 -2.71 0.05
C PHE A 80 8.18 -3.61 1.11
N ASP A 81 6.86 -3.50 1.24
CA ASP A 81 6.06 -4.38 2.07
C ASP A 81 6.09 -5.81 1.49
N ASN A 82 6.83 -6.69 2.14
CA ASN A 82 6.81 -8.13 1.90
C ASN A 82 6.04 -8.81 3.03
N VAL A 83 4.73 -9.00 2.81
CA VAL A 83 3.77 -9.42 3.83
C VAL A 83 3.19 -10.77 3.45
N ASN A 84 3.08 -11.68 4.43
CA ASN A 84 2.28 -12.88 4.25
C ASN A 84 0.79 -12.49 4.30
N ILE A 85 0.13 -12.47 3.15
CA ILE A 85 -1.29 -12.08 3.04
C ILE A 85 -2.25 -12.98 3.83
N PHE A 86 -1.78 -14.16 4.26
CA PHE A 86 -2.52 -15.13 5.07
C PHE A 86 -2.07 -15.16 6.54
N GLU A 87 -1.29 -14.18 6.99
CA GLU A 87 -0.81 -14.09 8.37
C GLU A 87 -1.95 -14.09 9.39
N PHE A 88 -3.10 -13.51 9.03
CA PHE A 88 -4.33 -13.57 9.80
C PHE A 88 -5.37 -14.38 9.02
N PRO A 89 -5.67 -15.62 9.41
CA PRO A 89 -6.76 -16.35 8.79
C PRO A 89 -8.11 -15.67 9.09
N PRO A 90 -9.15 -15.91 8.27
CA PRO A 90 -10.44 -15.22 8.42
C PRO A 90 -11.11 -15.38 9.79
N TRP A 91 -10.84 -16.47 10.50
CA TRP A 91 -11.38 -16.72 11.85
C TRP A 91 -10.58 -16.04 12.97
N ASP A 92 -9.37 -15.55 12.69
CA ASP A 92 -8.54 -14.75 13.61
C ASP A 92 -8.75 -13.24 13.39
N CYS A 93 -9.69 -12.85 12.52
CA CYS A 93 -10.08 -11.45 12.40
C CYS A 93 -10.69 -11.02 13.74
N LEU A 94 -9.94 -10.22 14.49
CA LEU A 94 -10.39 -9.65 15.75
C LEU A 94 -11.76 -9.00 15.51
N PRO A 95 -12.77 -9.28 16.33
CA PRO A 95 -14.02 -8.54 16.29
C PRO A 95 -13.71 -7.11 16.78
N PHE A 96 -13.33 -6.23 15.87
CA PHE A 96 -13.15 -4.82 16.17
C PHE A 96 -14.53 -4.23 16.46
N TYR A 97 -14.81 -3.90 17.73
CA TYR A 97 -15.97 -3.10 18.07
C TYR A 97 -15.63 -1.62 17.89
N CYS A 98 -15.57 -1.17 16.64
CA CYS A 98 -15.51 0.26 16.33
C CYS A 98 -16.94 0.77 16.17
N ARG A 99 -17.32 1.68 17.06
CA ARG A 99 -18.58 2.42 16.96
C ARG A 99 -18.26 3.77 16.34
N ALA A 100 -19.06 4.21 15.37
CA ALA A 100 -19.10 5.63 15.00
C ALA A 100 -19.46 6.43 16.27
N CYS A 101 -18.47 7.08 16.85
CA CYS A 101 -18.59 7.85 18.07
C CYS A 101 -18.22 9.29 17.75
N ASP A 102 -19.24 10.12 17.59
CA ASP A 102 -19.06 11.57 17.39
C ASP A 102 -18.69 12.28 18.71
N ILE A 103 -18.77 11.57 19.84
CA ILE A 103 -18.57 12.12 21.18
C ILE A 103 -17.38 11.41 21.82
N PRO A 104 -16.33 12.17 22.21
CA PRO A 104 -15.22 11.63 22.97
C PRO A 104 -15.70 10.97 24.27
N LEU A 105 -15.16 9.80 24.59
CA LEU A 105 -15.48 9.11 25.85
C LEU A 105 -15.01 9.97 27.03
N LYS A 106 -15.95 10.27 27.94
CA LYS A 106 -15.73 11.20 29.07
C LYS A 106 -14.73 10.71 30.12
N ASP A 107 -14.58 9.40 30.27
CA ASP A 107 -13.73 8.79 31.30
C ASP A 107 -12.44 8.18 30.76
N THR A 108 -12.06 8.50 29.52
CA THR A 108 -10.88 7.90 28.84
C THR A 108 -9.91 8.96 28.36
N LYS A 109 -8.66 8.57 28.08
CA LYS A 109 -7.76 9.41 27.28
C LYS A 109 -8.20 9.34 25.81
N ASN A 110 -8.34 10.49 25.17
CA ASN A 110 -8.80 10.58 23.79
C ASN A 110 -7.61 10.88 22.88
N ILE A 111 -7.34 9.99 21.94
CA ILE A 111 -6.23 10.10 20.99
C ILE A 111 -6.80 10.38 19.60
N PHE A 112 -6.42 11.51 19.03
CA PHE A 112 -6.80 11.90 17.68
C PHE A 112 -5.61 11.68 16.76
N THR A 113 -5.84 11.05 15.62
CA THR A 113 -4.81 10.70 14.64
C THR A 113 -5.16 11.27 13.28
N ASP A 114 -4.16 11.77 12.57
CA ASP A 114 -4.30 12.27 11.20
C ASP A 114 -3.06 11.91 10.37
N GLY A 115 -3.24 11.74 9.07
CA GLY A 115 -2.19 11.48 8.09
C GLY A 115 -2.35 12.41 6.90
N SER A 116 -1.28 13.12 6.52
CA SER A 116 -1.35 14.11 5.45
C SER A 116 -0.29 13.89 4.38
N LYS A 117 -0.59 14.37 3.16
CA LYS A 117 0.38 14.48 2.07
C LYS A 117 0.24 15.85 1.38
N LEU A 118 1.31 16.64 1.38
CA LEU A 118 1.38 17.95 0.73
C LEU A 118 2.72 18.09 0.00
N ASP A 119 2.69 18.46 -1.29
CA ASP A 119 3.89 18.64 -2.13
C ASP A 119 4.88 17.46 -2.07
N ALA A 120 4.35 16.23 -2.23
CA ALA A 120 5.09 14.97 -2.07
C ALA A 120 5.64 14.69 -0.66
N ARG A 121 5.41 15.57 0.32
CA ARG A 121 5.81 15.36 1.71
C ARG A 121 4.67 14.71 2.47
N VAL A 122 4.97 13.64 3.18
CA VAL A 122 4.01 12.78 3.86
C VAL A 122 4.33 12.76 5.35
N GLY A 123 3.32 12.93 6.20
CA GLY A 123 3.51 12.92 7.65
C GLY A 123 2.30 12.42 8.41
N SER A 124 2.56 11.91 9.60
CA SER A 124 1.55 11.42 10.56
C SER A 124 1.53 12.33 11.77
N GLY A 125 0.33 12.67 12.25
CA GLY A 125 0.10 13.45 13.46
C GLY A 125 -0.74 12.66 14.46
N VAL A 126 -0.38 12.76 15.74
CA VAL A 126 -1.12 12.16 16.85
C VAL A 126 -1.15 13.14 18.02
N VAL A 127 -2.32 13.32 18.62
CA VAL A 127 -2.47 14.08 19.87
C VAL A 127 -3.32 13.29 20.87
N CYS A 128 -2.86 13.22 22.12
CA CYS A 128 -3.55 12.57 23.22
C CYS A 128 -4.00 13.64 24.22
N LEU A 129 -5.30 13.64 24.50
CA LEU A 129 -5.95 14.56 25.42
C LEU A 129 -6.45 13.83 26.66
N ASP A 130 -6.42 14.52 27.80
CA ASP A 130 -7.14 14.09 28.98
C ASP A 130 -8.65 14.39 28.86
N GLN A 131 -9.42 14.06 29.89
CA GLN A 131 -10.87 14.26 29.96
C GLN A 131 -11.30 15.74 29.96
N ARG A 132 -10.34 16.67 30.10
CA ARG A 132 -10.54 18.12 30.14
C ARG A 132 -9.93 18.81 28.93
N ASP A 133 -9.66 18.05 27.86
CA ASP A 133 -9.03 18.49 26.62
C ASP A 133 -7.62 19.07 26.78
N ASN A 134 -6.92 18.75 27.89
CA ASN A 134 -5.51 19.12 28.03
C ASN A 134 -4.63 18.14 27.26
N ILE A 135 -3.65 18.67 26.52
CA ILE A 135 -2.68 17.86 25.80
C ILE A 135 -1.78 17.13 26.80
N LEU A 136 -1.91 15.81 26.84
CA LEU A 136 -1.02 14.92 27.60
C LEU A 136 0.29 14.70 26.83
N TRP A 137 0.17 14.45 25.53
CA TRP A 137 1.30 14.35 24.62
C TRP A 137 0.84 14.51 23.16
N GLN A 138 1.79 14.86 22.30
CA GLN A 138 1.58 14.91 20.85
C GLN A 138 2.82 14.36 20.13
N CYS A 139 2.63 13.90 18.90
CA CYS A 139 3.70 13.36 18.07
C CYS A 139 3.43 13.68 16.60
N GLU A 140 4.45 14.20 15.93
CA GLU A 140 4.45 14.42 14.48
C GLU A 140 5.63 13.65 13.89
N ILE A 141 5.37 12.80 12.91
CA ILE A 141 6.39 11.95 12.30
C ILE A 141 6.41 12.18 10.80
N ARG A 142 7.62 12.43 10.29
CA ARG A 142 7.88 12.52 8.86
C ARG A 142 8.11 11.13 8.28
N LEU A 143 7.27 10.74 7.32
CA LEU A 143 7.44 9.51 6.55
C LEU A 143 8.22 9.77 5.27
N SER A 144 8.55 8.71 4.52
CA SER A 144 9.14 8.86 3.19
C SER A 144 8.20 9.59 2.23
N ASP A 145 8.76 10.32 1.27
CA ASP A 145 8.01 11.14 0.30
C ASP A 145 7.19 10.27 -0.67
N GLU A 146 7.66 9.04 -0.85
CA GLU A 146 7.02 7.99 -1.61
C GLU A 146 5.83 7.37 -0.88
N ALA A 147 5.66 7.60 0.42
CA ALA A 147 4.54 7.05 1.18
C ALA A 147 3.18 7.62 0.69
N SER A 148 2.12 6.86 0.93
CA SER A 148 0.74 7.28 0.67
C SER A 148 0.13 7.93 1.90
N VAL A 149 -0.97 8.68 1.69
CA VAL A 149 -1.80 9.18 2.81
C VAL A 149 -2.29 8.03 3.69
N PHE A 150 -2.71 6.92 3.06
CA PHE A 150 -3.08 5.69 3.76
C PHE A 150 -2.00 5.17 4.74
N LEU A 151 -0.73 5.17 4.30
CA LEU A 151 0.37 4.76 5.20
C LEU A 151 0.55 5.75 6.34
N ALA A 152 0.37 7.06 6.08
CA ALA A 152 0.46 8.08 7.11
C ALA A 152 -0.64 7.94 8.17
N GLU A 153 -1.88 7.73 7.75
CA GLU A 153 -3.01 7.50 8.65
C GLU A 153 -2.82 6.22 9.47
N ALA A 154 -2.41 5.12 8.83
CA ALA A 154 -2.14 3.87 9.52
C ALA A 154 -1.00 4.01 10.53
N TYR A 155 0.06 4.71 10.16
CA TYR A 155 1.20 4.93 11.04
C TYR A 155 0.84 5.81 12.25
N ALA A 156 -0.07 6.78 12.09
CA ALA A 156 -0.59 7.57 13.20
C ALA A 156 -1.31 6.69 14.25
N ILE A 157 -2.16 5.76 13.79
CA ILE A 157 -2.82 4.76 14.66
C ILE A 157 -1.80 3.83 15.32
N PHE A 158 -0.79 3.39 14.57
CA PHE A 158 0.27 2.55 15.12
C PHE A 158 1.02 3.23 16.27
N ILE A 159 1.40 4.51 16.12
CA ILE A 159 2.04 5.29 17.19
C ILE A 159 1.11 5.44 18.39
N ALA A 160 -0.18 5.71 18.15
CA ALA A 160 -1.17 5.83 19.22
C ALA A 160 -1.23 4.55 20.07
N LEU A 161 -1.28 3.38 19.43
CA LEU A 161 -1.27 2.09 20.10
C LEU A 161 0.04 1.81 20.83
N GLN A 162 1.19 2.09 20.20
CA GLN A 162 2.50 1.87 20.82
C GLN A 162 2.75 2.71 22.09
N LYS A 163 2.18 3.91 22.15
CA LYS A 163 2.33 4.83 23.30
C LYS A 163 1.30 4.57 24.40
N THR A 164 0.31 3.74 24.13
CA THR A 164 -0.74 3.40 25.10
C THR A 164 -0.29 2.25 25.98
N ARG A 165 -0.64 2.31 27.26
CA ARG A 165 -0.41 1.22 28.21
C ARG A 165 -1.61 0.27 28.24
N GLU A 166 -1.37 -1.01 28.47
CA GLU A 166 -2.41 -2.06 28.48
C GLU A 166 -3.49 -1.83 29.56
N ASP A 167 -3.17 -1.10 30.63
CA ASP A 167 -4.08 -0.82 31.75
C ASP A 167 -4.96 0.44 31.53
N GLU A 168 -4.77 1.17 30.43
CA GLU A 168 -5.48 2.42 30.17
C GLU A 168 -6.65 2.23 29.22
N THR A 169 -7.84 2.69 29.62
CA THR A 169 -8.95 2.83 28.68
C THR A 169 -8.74 4.07 27.82
N ILE A 170 -8.59 3.86 26.51
CA ILE A 170 -8.37 4.91 25.52
C ILE A 170 -9.44 4.89 24.43
N GLY A 171 -9.71 6.06 23.85
CA GLY A 171 -10.45 6.18 22.59
C GLY A 171 -9.50 6.68 21.49
N ILE A 172 -9.40 5.96 20.38
CA ILE A 172 -8.66 6.41 19.19
C ILE A 172 -9.69 6.90 18.15
N TYR A 173 -9.53 8.14 17.71
CA TYR A 173 -10.40 8.79 16.72
C TYR A 173 -9.59 9.06 15.46
N THR A 174 -10.10 8.52 14.35
CA THR A 174 -9.53 8.66 13.02
C THR A 174 -10.68 8.83 12.02
N ASP A 175 -10.46 9.65 11.00
CA ASP A 175 -11.33 9.82 9.84
C ASP A 175 -10.97 8.88 8.67
N SER A 176 -9.90 8.10 8.82
CA SER A 176 -9.43 7.18 7.79
C SER A 176 -10.28 5.91 7.67
N GLN A 177 -11.33 5.98 6.84
CA GLN A 177 -12.13 4.80 6.47
C GLN A 177 -11.29 3.73 5.76
N SER A 178 -10.28 4.12 4.97
CA SER A 178 -9.41 3.17 4.25
C SER A 178 -8.60 2.28 5.19
N VAL A 179 -8.00 2.85 6.22
CA VAL A 179 -7.27 2.07 7.24
C VAL A 179 -8.21 1.16 8.00
N PHE A 180 -9.42 1.64 8.33
CA PHE A 180 -10.43 0.82 8.99
C PHE A 180 -10.80 -0.42 8.16
N GLN A 181 -11.11 -0.25 6.87
CA GLN A 181 -11.40 -1.37 5.96
C GLN A 181 -10.22 -2.35 5.84
N ALA A 182 -8.99 -1.85 5.86
CA ALA A 182 -7.80 -2.70 5.84
C ALA A 182 -7.63 -3.52 7.14
N LEU A 183 -8.01 -2.94 8.29
CA LEU A 183 -8.03 -3.64 9.58
C LEU A 183 -9.13 -4.72 9.63
N GLU A 184 -10.32 -4.46 9.09
CA GLU A 184 -11.39 -5.46 8.99
C GLU A 184 -11.10 -6.59 7.99
N SER A 185 -10.30 -6.31 6.95
CA SER A 185 -9.98 -7.30 5.93
C SER A 185 -9.17 -8.47 6.51
N PRO A 186 -9.53 -9.74 6.22
CA PRO A 186 -8.70 -10.88 6.58
C PRO A 186 -7.35 -10.87 5.86
N ARG A 187 -7.31 -10.34 4.63
CA ARG A 187 -6.10 -10.24 3.83
C ARG A 187 -5.44 -8.90 4.05
N SER A 188 -4.20 -8.92 4.49
CA SER A 188 -3.41 -7.71 4.72
C SER A 188 -2.25 -7.66 3.74
N TYR A 189 -2.19 -6.60 2.95
CA TYR A 189 -1.14 -6.37 1.96
C TYR A 189 -0.09 -5.37 2.43
N SER A 190 -0.32 -4.72 3.58
CA SER A 190 0.58 -3.73 4.14
C SER A 190 1.10 -4.17 5.50
N LYS A 191 2.40 -3.96 5.71
CA LYS A 191 3.11 -4.39 6.92
C LYS A 191 2.59 -3.64 8.14
N ILE A 192 2.33 -2.33 8.01
CA ILE A 192 1.83 -1.52 9.13
C ILE A 192 0.47 -2.00 9.63
N ILE A 193 -0.41 -2.44 8.73
CA ILE A 193 -1.73 -2.99 9.09
C ILE A 193 -1.58 -4.30 9.85
N VAL A 194 -0.66 -5.16 9.42
CA VAL A 194 -0.31 -6.40 10.14
C VAL A 194 0.21 -6.07 11.53
N ASP A 195 1.12 -5.11 11.66
CA ASP A 195 1.71 -4.72 12.93
C ASP A 195 0.66 -4.14 13.89
N ILE A 196 -0.27 -3.31 13.38
CA ILE A 196 -1.42 -2.82 14.15
C ILE A 196 -2.31 -3.97 14.64
N LYS A 197 -2.64 -4.93 13.77
CA LYS A 197 -3.44 -6.11 14.16
C LYS A 197 -2.77 -6.92 15.27
N LYS A 198 -1.44 -7.08 15.21
CA LYS A 198 -0.67 -7.75 16.28
C LYS A 198 -0.77 -6.99 17.59
N LEU A 199 -0.56 -5.67 17.59
CA LEU A 199 -0.66 -4.85 18.78
C LEU A 199 -2.05 -4.95 19.41
N LEU A 200 -3.11 -4.86 18.60
CA LEU A 200 -4.49 -4.96 19.08
C LEU A 200 -4.81 -6.33 19.66
N ARG A 201 -4.20 -7.41 19.14
CA ARG A 201 -4.33 -8.75 19.72
C ARG A 201 -3.65 -8.86 21.09
N HIS A 202 -2.50 -8.21 21.27
CA HIS A 202 -1.82 -8.19 22.56
C HIS A 202 -2.61 -7.44 23.62
N ILE A 203 -3.25 -6.32 23.26
CA ILE A 203 -4.03 -5.49 24.18
C ILE A 203 -5.37 -6.15 24.58
N ASN A 204 -5.99 -6.94 23.69
CA ASN A 204 -7.27 -7.61 23.94
C ASN A 204 -7.15 -8.97 24.66
N MET A 205 -5.94 -9.43 24.98
CA MET A 205 -5.68 -10.67 25.74
C MET A 205 -5.45 -10.37 27.22
#